data_AF-A0A7X8WY78-F1
#
_entry.id   AF-A0A7X8WY78-F1
#
_cell.length_a   1.000
_cell.length_b   1.000
_cell.length_c   1.000
_cell.angle_alpha   90.00
_cell.angle_beta   90.00
_cell.angle_gamma   90.00
#
_symmetry.space_group_name_H-M   'P 1'
#
loop_
_entity.id
_entity.type
_entity.pdbx_description
1 polymer ?
#
loop_
_entity_poly.entity_id
_entity_poly.type
_entity_poly.pdbx_seq_one_letter_code
_entity_poly.pdbx_strand_id
1 'polypeptide(L)' 'MSLRKNPVDIKKLSKKYKVDVGKVIRAWKNNKNDLEISEALNIDMLKIFQIRQDVEEAHNQARLKRQKV' A
#
# COMPACT_ATOMS: atom_id res chain seq x y z
N MET A 1 -15.87 3.81 14.51
CA MET A 1 -15.19 3.74 13.19
C MET A 1 -14.46 2.40 13.08
N SER A 2 -15.07 1.44 12.40
CA SER A 2 -14.51 0.09 12.26
C SER A 2 -13.19 0.16 11.50
N LEU A 3 -12.09 -0.15 12.18
CA LEU A 3 -10.79 -0.48 11.59
C LEU A 3 -11.02 -1.69 10.67
N ARG A 4 -11.42 -1.44 9.43
CA ARG A 4 -11.48 -2.45 8.37
C ARG A 4 -10.08 -3.05 8.33
N LYS A 5 -9.94 -4.30 8.80
CA LYS A 5 -8.71 -5.11 8.71
C LYS A 5 -8.16 -4.89 7.30
N ASN A 6 -7.14 -4.05 7.17
CA ASN A 6 -6.49 -3.84 5.90
C ASN A 6 -5.82 -5.19 5.61
N PRO A 7 -6.19 -5.90 4.52
CA PRO A 7 -5.58 -7.19 4.20
C PRO A 7 -4.09 -7.05 3.82
N VAL A 8 -3.62 -5.81 3.70
CA VAL A 8 -2.26 -5.42 3.38
C VAL A 8 -1.43 -5.40 4.65
N ASP A 9 -0.37 -6.21 4.68
CA ASP A 9 0.66 -6.15 5.70
C ASP A 9 1.58 -4.93 5.49
N ILE A 10 1.11 -3.76 5.93
CA ILE A 10 1.85 -2.50 5.84
C ILE A 10 3.25 -2.63 6.45
N LYS A 11 3.37 -3.28 7.62
CA LYS A 11 4.67 -3.51 8.29
C LYS A 11 5.63 -4.31 7.43
N LYS A 12 5.13 -5.32 6.70
CA LYS A 12 5.94 -6.17 5.82
C LYS A 12 6.44 -5.38 4.61
N LEU A 13 5.56 -4.62 3.98
CA LEU A 13 5.92 -3.77 2.83
C LEU A 13 6.87 -2.64 3.25
N SER A 14 6.64 -2.02 4.40
CA SER A 14 7.56 -1.03 4.95
C SER A 14 8.95 -1.57 5.18
N LYS A 15 9.07 -2.81 5.66
CA LYS A 15 10.37 -3.47 5.85
C LYS A 15 11.03 -3.87 4.52
N LYS A 16 10.25 -4.35 3.54
CA LYS A 16 10.72 -4.74 2.20
C LYS A 16 11.31 -3.55 1.44
N TYR A 17 10.57 -2.45 1.39
CA TYR A 17 10.92 -1.27 0.61
C TYR A 17 11.72 -0.23 1.43
N LYS A 18 11.86 -0.42 2.75
CA LYS A 18 12.46 0.53 3.70
C LYS A 18 11.80 1.92 3.64
N VAL A 19 10.49 1.95 3.40
CA VAL A 19 9.71 3.20 3.31
C VAL A 19 8.45 3.12 4.15
N ASP A 20 7.89 4.28 4.45
CA ASP A 20 6.67 4.38 5.24
C ASP A 20 5.42 4.17 4.36
N VAL A 21 5.16 2.90 4.02
CA VAL A 21 3.99 2.47 3.23
C VAL A 21 2.68 2.93 3.87
N GLY A 22 2.64 3.10 5.20
CA GLY A 22 1.50 3.68 5.88
C GLY A 22 1.20 5.11 5.43
N LYS A 23 2.24 5.94 5.25
CA LYS A 23 2.10 7.29 4.69
C LYS A 23 1.71 7.27 3.21
N VAL A 24 2.28 6.36 2.42
CA VAL A 24 1.93 6.17 1.00
C VAL A 24 0.44 5.85 0.85
N ILE A 25 -0.08 4.88 1.60
CA ILE A 25 -1.50 4.50 1.55
C ILE A 25 -2.40 5.63 2.04
N ARG A 26 -1.99 6.37 3.08
CA ARG A 26 -2.74 7.55 3.54
C ARG A 26 -2.77 8.65 2.48
N ALA A 27 -1.68 8.85 1.76
CA ALA A 27 -1.61 9.83 0.69
C ALA A 27 -2.51 9.44 -0.49
N TRP A 28 -2.53 8.16 -0.89
CA TRP A 28 -3.51 7.66 -1.86
C TRP A 28 -4.96 7.86 -1.41
N LYS A 29 -5.26 7.64 -0.12
CA LYS A 29 -6.59 7.91 0.45
C LYS A 29 -6.97 9.40 0.40
N ASN A 30 -5.99 10.30 0.38
CA ASN A 30 -6.19 11.73 0.24
C ASN A 30 -6.19 12.19 -1.23
N ASN A 31 -6.38 11.27 -2.20
CA ASN A 31 -6.35 11.54 -3.64
C ASN A 31 -5.01 12.10 -4.17
N LYS A 32 -3.89 11.84 -3.48
CA LYS A 32 -2.57 12.22 -4.01
C LYS A 32 -2.13 11.24 -5.09
N ASN A 33 -1.47 11.78 -6.12
CA ASN A 33 -0.88 10.98 -7.19
C ASN A 33 0.47 10.40 -6.80
N ASP A 34 0.89 9.33 -7.49
CA ASP A 34 2.15 8.63 -7.23
C ASP A 34 3.36 9.58 -7.30
N LEU A 35 3.34 10.55 -8.22
CA LEU A 35 4.36 11.59 -8.33
C LEU A 35 4.40 12.50 -7.08
N GLU A 36 3.26 13.02 -6.65
CA GLU A 36 3.19 13.87 -5.45
C GLU A 36 3.62 13.12 -4.19
N ILE A 37 3.36 11.82 -4.14
CA ILE A 37 3.77 10.96 -3.03
C ILE A 37 5.28 10.73 -3.09
N SER A 38 5.83 10.51 -4.28
CA SER A 38 7.27 10.39 -4.54
C SER A 38 7.99 11.64 -4.06
N GLU A 39 7.50 12.82 -4.45
CA GLU A 39 8.08 14.11 -4.07
C GLU A 39 7.91 14.39 -2.58
N ALA A 40 6.70 14.21 -2.03
CA ALA A 40 6.42 14.52 -0.62
C ALA A 40 7.12 13.58 0.37
N LEU A 41 7.38 12.32 -0.02
CA LEU A 41 8.01 11.33 0.85
C LEU A 41 9.46 11.01 0.45
N ASN A 42 9.96 11.63 -0.62
CA ASN A 42 11.27 11.35 -1.20
C ASN A 42 11.47 9.85 -1.49
N ILE A 43 10.47 9.22 -2.12
CA ILE A 43 10.47 7.80 -2.47
C ILE A 43 10.51 7.68 -3.98
N ASP A 44 11.40 6.83 -4.51
CA ASP A 44 11.42 6.54 -5.95
C ASP A 44 10.03 6.16 -6.49
N MET A 45 9.64 6.78 -7.61
CA MET A 45 8.38 6.47 -8.29
C MET A 45 8.23 4.97 -8.60
N LEU A 46 9.34 4.29 -8.94
CA LEU A 46 9.39 2.84 -9.12
C LEU A 46 8.99 2.07 -7.86
N LYS A 47 9.45 2.52 -6.67
CA LYS A 47 9.07 1.90 -5.39
C LYS A 47 7.58 2.12 -5.11
N ILE A 48 7.05 3.30 -5.41
CA ILE A 48 5.61 3.57 -5.24
C ILE A 48 4.77 2.65 -6.12
N PHE A 49 5.16 2.49 -7.38
CA PHE A 49 4.52 1.56 -8.30
C PHE A 49 4.57 0.11 -7.79
N GLN A 50 5.72 -0.34 -7.30
CA GLN A 50 5.87 -1.68 -6.70
C GLN A 50 5.00 -1.86 -5.44
N ILE A 51 4.94 -0.85 -4.56
CA ILE A 51 4.07 -0.88 -3.38
C ILE A 51 2.61 -0.99 -3.80
N ARG A 52 2.20 -0.27 -4.85
CA ARG A 52 0.83 -0.30 -5.37
C ARG A 52 0.46 -1.69 -5.85
N GLN A 53 1.33 -2.34 -6.63
CA GLN A 53 1.14 -3.72 -7.08
C GLN A 53 1.04 -4.69 -5.89
N ASP A 54 1.98 -4.67 -4.94
CA ASP A 54 1.95 -5.53 -3.75
C ASP A 54 0.67 -5.32 -2.91
N VAL A 55 0.19 -4.08 -2.82
CA VAL A 55 -1.05 -3.71 -2.13
C VAL A 55 -2.26 -4.34 -2.83
N GLU A 56 -2.34 -4.21 -4.15
CA GLU A 56 -3.41 -4.81 -4.97
C GLU A 56 -3.38 -6.34 -4.90
N GLU A 57 -2.20 -6.94 -4.98
CA GLU A 57 -2.01 -8.39 -4.81
C GLU A 57 -2.46 -8.86 -3.43
N ALA A 58 -2.07 -8.17 -2.36
CA ALA A 58 -2.50 -8.51 -1.00
C ALA A 58 -4.03 -8.42 -0.84
N HIS A 59 -4.66 -7.41 -1.46
CA HIS A 59 -6.12 -7.31 -1.52
C HIS A 59 -6.76 -8.47 -2.29
N ASN A 60 -6.22 -8.82 -3.46
CA ASN A 60 -6.69 -9.94 -4.27
C ASN A 60 -6.52 -11.28 -3.55
N GLN A 61 -5.37 -11.53 -2.92
CA GLN A 61 -5.12 -12.72 -2.12
C GLN A 61 -6.08 -12.84 -0.94
N ALA A 62 -6.36 -11.75 -0.24
CA ALA A 62 -7.34 -11.75 0.84
C ALA A 62 -8.77 -11.98 0.35
N ARG A 63 -9.12 -11.47 -0.85
CA ARG A 63 -10.40 -11.75 -1.49
C ARG A 63 -10.52 -13.23 -1.87
N LEU A 64 -9.49 -13.81 -2.47
CA LEU A 64 -9.44 -15.24 -2.82
C LEU A 64 -9.53 -16.14 -1.58
N LYS A 65 -8.83 -15.79 -0.50
CA LYS A 65 -8.94 -16.51 0.79
C LYS A 65 -10.32 -16.40 1.42
N ARG A 66 -11.04 -15.29 1.20
CA ARG A 66 -12.44 -15.13 1.62
C ARG A 66 -13.44 -15.89 0.75
N GLN A 67 -13.15 -16.09 -0.53
CA GLN A 67 -14.02 -16.83 -1.45
C GLN A 67 -13.84 -18.35 -1.42
N LYS A 68 -12.74 -18.86 -0.83
CA LYS A 68 -12.51 -20.30 -0.63
C LYS A 68 -13.24 -20.88 0.61
N VAL A 69 -14.34 -20.25 1.06
CA VAL A 69 -15.24 -20.78 2.09
C VAL A 69 -16.59 -21.06 1.45
#